data_AF-A0A257LTH8-F1
#
_entry.id   AF-A0A257LTH8-F1
#
_cell.length_a   1.000
_cell.length_b   1.000
_cell.length_c   1.000
_cell.angle_alpha   90.00
_cell.angle_beta   90.00
_cell.angle_gamma   90.00
#
_symmetry.space_group_name_H-M   'P 1'
#
loop_
_entity.id
_entity.type
_entity.pdbx_description
1 polymer ?
#
loop_
_entity_poly.entity_id
_entity_poly.type
_entity_poly.pdbx_seq_one_letter_code
_entity_poly.pdbx_strand_id
1 'polypeptide(L)'
;PGGGSDELFAILPGGVYDLDFDQYGNLYCGGSGQAIYRVKPDGSHTIAADYSGIDIKAIRVFNGYLYVGGDSSDYRCIWRNQIISEDSLSARELYFDWSTHFGTYDILSITFDIDGNMYVGTNAPDAIIIVHPEKTYTPLYPGVLEPQTYTLCWGNREYLYVNRRSDDPSKKRIIRVNMLGKRGAPYYGRQL
;
A
#
# COMPACT_ATOMS: atom_id res chain seq x y z
N PRO A 1 5.89 -18.75 20.81
CA PRO A 1 5.58 -19.10 19.41
C PRO A 1 6.89 -19.25 18.61
N GLY A 2 7.27 -20.48 18.26
CA GLY A 2 8.46 -20.77 17.45
C GLY A 2 8.09 -20.68 15.97
N GLY A 3 8.67 -19.73 15.24
CA GLY A 3 8.27 -19.34 13.88
C GLY A 3 8.58 -20.32 12.75
N GLY A 4 8.65 -21.63 13.02
CA GLY A 4 8.98 -22.65 12.01
C GLY A 4 10.38 -22.49 11.39
N SER A 5 10.69 -23.37 10.44
CA SER A 5 11.78 -23.17 9.48
C SER A 5 11.27 -22.31 8.31
N ASP A 6 12.17 -21.62 7.63
CA ASP A 6 11.84 -20.97 6.36
C ASP A 6 11.55 -22.00 5.27
N GLU A 7 10.55 -21.71 4.44
CA GLU A 7 10.16 -22.52 3.29
C GLU A 7 9.97 -21.63 2.07
N LEU A 8 10.31 -22.17 0.89
CA LEU A 8 10.03 -21.49 -0.37
C LEU A 8 8.54 -21.60 -0.68
N PHE A 9 7.83 -20.47 -0.67
CA PHE A 9 6.41 -20.42 -1.01
C PHE A 9 6.16 -20.27 -2.53
N ALA A 10 6.76 -19.27 -3.16
CA ALA A 10 6.65 -19.02 -4.60
C ALA A 10 7.87 -18.26 -5.14
N ILE A 11 8.20 -18.46 -6.42
CA ILE A 11 9.20 -17.66 -7.16
C ILE A 11 8.47 -16.85 -8.22
N LEU A 12 8.62 -15.52 -8.17
CA LEU A 12 8.02 -14.61 -9.13
C LEU A 12 9.03 -14.21 -10.21
N PRO A 13 8.58 -13.93 -11.45
CA PRO A 13 9.48 -13.62 -12.56
C PRO A 13 10.09 -12.21 -12.50
N GLY A 14 9.59 -11.34 -11.61
CA GLY A 14 10.07 -9.97 -11.43
C GLY A 14 10.14 -9.56 -9.96
N GLY A 15 10.85 -8.46 -9.70
CA GLY A 15 11.02 -7.93 -8.36
C GLY A 15 9.71 -7.44 -7.75
N VAL A 16 9.53 -7.70 -6.46
CA VAL A 16 8.38 -7.28 -5.66
C VAL A 16 8.83 -6.46 -4.46
N TYR A 17 8.10 -5.39 -4.16
CA TYR A 17 8.37 -4.50 -3.04
C TYR A 17 7.27 -4.53 -1.99
N ASP A 18 6.03 -4.80 -2.41
CA ASP A 18 4.88 -4.85 -1.52
C ASP A 18 3.90 -5.95 -1.94
N LEU A 19 3.04 -6.34 -0.99
CA LEU A 19 2.03 -7.37 -1.18
C LEU A 19 0.81 -7.16 -0.29
N ASP A 20 -0.34 -7.69 -0.70
CA ASP A 20 -1.51 -7.78 0.15
C ASP A 20 -2.43 -8.96 -0.19
N PHE A 21 -3.23 -9.38 0.78
CA PHE A 21 -4.18 -10.49 0.65
C PHE A 21 -5.56 -10.01 0.23
N ASP A 22 -6.22 -10.79 -0.62
CA ASP A 22 -7.64 -10.63 -0.92
C ASP A 22 -8.55 -11.55 -0.10
N GLN A 23 -9.86 -11.43 -0.33
CA GLN A 23 -10.88 -12.22 0.35
C GLN A 23 -10.84 -13.73 0.01
N TYR A 24 -10.13 -14.13 -1.04
CA TYR A 24 -9.98 -15.52 -1.49
C TYR A 24 -8.68 -16.15 -0.96
N GLY A 25 -7.88 -15.38 -0.22
CA GLY A 25 -6.58 -15.81 0.30
C GLY A 25 -5.45 -15.72 -0.74
N ASN A 26 -5.70 -15.08 -1.89
CA ASN A 26 -4.63 -14.81 -2.84
C ASN A 26 -3.72 -13.70 -2.31
N LEU A 27 -2.41 -13.82 -2.53
CA LEU A 27 -1.49 -12.69 -2.44
C LEU A 27 -1.42 -11.96 -3.78
N TYR A 28 -1.67 -10.66 -3.77
CA TYR A 28 -1.28 -9.77 -4.85
C TYR A 28 0.06 -9.12 -4.52
N CYS A 29 1.02 -9.24 -5.41
CA CYS A 29 2.37 -8.71 -5.24
C CYS A 29 2.73 -7.80 -6.42
N GLY A 30 3.54 -6.76 -6.16
CA GLY A 30 4.03 -5.85 -7.20
C GLY A 30 5.32 -5.16 -6.78
N GLY A 31 6.05 -4.69 -7.78
CA GLY A 31 7.35 -4.02 -7.61
C GLY A 31 7.96 -3.65 -8.95
N SER A 32 9.28 -3.77 -9.05
CA SER A 32 10.04 -3.51 -10.28
C SER A 32 9.80 -4.50 -11.41
N GLY A 33 9.04 -5.58 -11.18
CA GLY A 33 8.54 -6.45 -12.23
C GLY A 33 7.51 -5.78 -13.17
N GLN A 34 7.01 -4.59 -12.84
CA GLN A 34 6.06 -3.80 -13.64
C GLN A 34 4.78 -4.58 -13.98
N ALA A 35 4.35 -5.43 -13.06
CA ALA A 35 3.16 -6.26 -13.18
C ALA A 35 2.59 -6.52 -11.78
N ILE A 36 1.30 -6.86 -11.73
CA ILE A 36 0.70 -7.47 -10.55
C ILE A 36 0.76 -8.97 -10.71
N TYR A 37 1.44 -9.63 -9.80
CA TYR A 37 1.42 -11.09 -9.67
C TYR A 37 0.32 -11.48 -8.69
N ARG A 38 -0.50 -12.46 -9.06
CA ARG A 38 -1.39 -13.16 -8.12
C ARG A 38 -0.75 -14.49 -7.76
N VAL A 39 -0.56 -14.75 -6.47
CA VAL A 39 -0.10 -16.02 -5.92
C VAL A 39 -1.25 -16.65 -5.14
N LYS A 40 -1.64 -17.86 -5.51
CA LYS A 40 -2.69 -18.64 -4.84
C LYS A 40 -2.17 -19.26 -3.54
N PRO A 41 -3.05 -19.71 -2.63
CA PRO A 41 -2.65 -20.40 -1.39
C PRO A 41 -1.79 -21.65 -1.60
N ASP A 42 -1.86 -22.27 -2.78
CA ASP A 42 -1.04 -23.43 -3.16
C ASP A 42 0.36 -23.04 -3.71
N GLY A 43 0.70 -21.75 -3.73
CA GLY A 43 1.96 -21.22 -4.24
C GLY A 43 2.02 -21.04 -5.76
N SER A 44 1.00 -21.48 -6.51
CA SER A 44 0.92 -21.22 -7.94
C SER A 44 0.71 -19.73 -8.21
N HIS A 45 1.28 -19.20 -9.30
CA HIS A 45 1.20 -17.78 -9.60
C HIS A 45 0.88 -17.49 -11.07
N THR A 46 0.29 -16.32 -11.30
CA THR A 46 -0.02 -15.76 -12.62
C THR A 46 0.26 -14.27 -12.67
N ILE A 47 0.48 -13.71 -13.85
CA ILE A 47 0.39 -12.26 -14.07
C ILE A 47 -1.10 -11.90 -14.11
N ALA A 48 -1.56 -11.15 -13.11
CA ALA A 48 -2.97 -10.78 -12.94
C ALA A 48 -3.32 -9.44 -13.59
N ALA A 49 -2.36 -8.52 -13.70
CA ALA A 49 -2.53 -7.26 -14.42
C ALA A 49 -1.18 -6.74 -14.93
N ASP A 50 -1.20 -6.12 -16.11
CA ASP A 50 -0.06 -5.43 -16.70
C ASP A 50 0.09 -4.02 -16.11
N TYR A 51 1.31 -3.71 -15.64
CA TYR A 51 1.70 -2.41 -15.13
C TYR A 51 2.98 -1.89 -15.82
N SER A 52 3.21 -2.31 -17.07
CA SER A 52 4.35 -1.88 -17.88
C SER A 52 4.60 -0.38 -17.79
N GLY A 53 5.87 -0.01 -17.55
CA GLY A 53 6.33 1.35 -17.33
C GLY A 53 6.13 1.91 -15.92
N ILE A 54 5.54 1.14 -15.01
CA ILE A 54 5.27 1.56 -13.63
C ILE A 54 6.08 0.73 -12.64
N ASP A 55 6.92 1.38 -11.84
CA ASP A 55 7.55 0.79 -10.66
C ASP A 55 6.56 0.86 -9.48
N ILE A 56 6.07 -0.30 -9.02
CA ILE A 56 5.02 -0.37 -8.01
C ILE A 56 5.64 -0.27 -6.61
N LYS A 57 5.20 0.68 -5.80
CA LYS A 57 5.74 0.93 -4.45
C LYS A 57 4.85 0.46 -3.32
N ALA A 58 3.53 0.45 -3.55
CA ALA A 58 2.55 0.14 -2.52
C ALA A 58 1.36 -0.63 -3.09
N ILE A 59 0.89 -1.62 -2.34
CA ILE A 59 -0.29 -2.42 -2.66
C ILE A 59 -1.22 -2.49 -1.44
N ARG A 60 -2.52 -2.34 -1.68
CA ARG A 60 -3.53 -2.56 -0.64
C ARG A 60 -4.85 -3.02 -1.21
N VAL A 61 -5.38 -4.15 -0.74
CA VAL A 61 -6.73 -4.63 -1.04
C VAL A 61 -7.73 -3.98 -0.10
N PHE A 62 -8.72 -3.29 -0.65
CA PHE A 62 -9.80 -2.69 0.14
C PHE A 62 -11.10 -2.64 -0.65
N ASN A 63 -12.20 -3.03 -0.01
CA ASN A 63 -13.56 -2.93 -0.53
C ASN A 63 -13.75 -3.50 -1.96
N GLY A 64 -13.16 -4.67 -2.23
CA GLY A 64 -13.26 -5.34 -3.55
C GLY A 64 -12.33 -4.77 -4.62
N TYR A 65 -11.38 -3.90 -4.26
CA TYR A 65 -10.38 -3.36 -5.17
C TYR A 65 -8.97 -3.63 -4.67
N LEU A 66 -8.05 -3.85 -5.61
CA LEU A 66 -6.61 -3.79 -5.40
C LEU A 66 -6.12 -2.38 -5.73
N TYR A 67 -5.67 -1.62 -4.74
CA TYR A 67 -5.06 -0.30 -4.92
C TYR A 67 -3.55 -0.44 -5.11
N VAL A 68 -3.00 0.32 -6.06
CA VAL A 68 -1.61 0.24 -6.47
C VAL A 68 -1.03 1.65 -6.54
N GLY A 69 -0.10 1.97 -5.65
CA GLY A 69 0.70 3.19 -5.69
C GLY A 69 2.01 2.94 -6.39
N GLY A 70 2.36 3.77 -7.37
CA GLY A 70 3.59 3.60 -8.11
C GLY A 70 3.98 4.81 -8.93
N ASP A 71 5.17 4.72 -9.51
CA ASP A 71 5.81 5.77 -10.28
C ASP A 71 6.22 5.29 -11.67
N SER A 72 6.18 6.21 -12.62
CA SER A 72 6.80 6.08 -13.94
C SER A 72 7.91 7.12 -14.07
N SER A 73 8.54 7.20 -15.25
CA SER A 73 9.52 8.25 -15.56
C SER A 73 8.98 9.67 -15.35
N ASP A 74 7.68 9.88 -15.62
CA ASP A 74 7.11 11.22 -15.78
C ASP A 74 6.07 11.57 -14.70
N TYR A 75 5.45 10.57 -14.08
CA TYR A 75 4.35 10.80 -13.13
C TYR A 75 4.21 9.67 -12.11
N ARG A 76 3.62 10.04 -10.96
CA ARG A 76 3.26 9.16 -9.85
C ARG A 76 1.76 9.17 -9.70
N CYS A 77 1.18 7.98 -9.55
CA CYS A 77 -0.26 7.83 -9.43
C CYS A 77 -0.62 6.71 -8.45
N ILE A 78 -1.88 6.75 -8.01
CA ILE A 78 -2.54 5.63 -7.38
C ILE A 78 -3.59 5.14 -8.36
N TRP A 79 -3.45 3.89 -8.77
CA TRP A 79 -4.44 3.17 -9.58
C TRP A 79 -5.21 2.19 -8.73
N ARG A 80 -6.26 1.60 -9.30
CA ARG A 80 -6.87 0.40 -8.75
C ARG A 80 -7.39 -0.54 -9.84
N ASN A 81 -7.52 -1.81 -9.49
CA ASN A 81 -8.24 -2.81 -10.27
C ASN A 81 -9.37 -3.37 -9.38
N GLN A 82 -10.56 -3.55 -9.95
CA GLN A 82 -11.62 -4.29 -9.27
C GLN A 82 -11.27 -5.78 -9.25
N ILE A 83 -11.47 -6.43 -8.10
CA ILE A 83 -11.36 -7.88 -7.96
C ILE A 83 -12.71 -8.48 -8.38
N ILE A 84 -12.75 -9.05 -9.58
CA ILE A 84 -13.99 -9.55 -10.20
C ILE A 84 -14.32 -10.96 -9.70
N SER A 85 -13.30 -11.80 -9.53
CA SER A 85 -13.41 -13.16 -9.00
C SER A 85 -12.08 -13.57 -8.35
N GLU A 86 -12.01 -14.79 -7.80
CA GLU A 86 -10.75 -15.36 -7.29
C GLU A 86 -9.61 -15.34 -8.31
N ASP A 87 -9.97 -15.32 -9.60
CA ASP A 87 -9.04 -15.51 -10.70
C ASP A 87 -8.94 -14.33 -11.67
N SER A 88 -9.59 -13.19 -11.39
CA SER A 88 -9.57 -12.07 -12.32
C SER A 88 -9.63 -10.68 -11.69
N LEU A 89 -8.86 -9.77 -12.27
CA LEU A 89 -8.89 -8.34 -12.03
C LEU A 89 -9.51 -7.63 -13.24
N SER A 90 -10.21 -6.52 -13.01
CA SER A 90 -10.61 -5.61 -14.09
C SER A 90 -9.40 -4.92 -14.72
N ALA A 91 -9.61 -4.16 -15.80
CA ALA A 91 -8.62 -3.18 -16.24
C ALA A 91 -8.28 -2.19 -15.11
N ARG A 92 -7.02 -1.70 -15.10
CA ARG A 92 -6.59 -0.68 -14.13
C ARG A 92 -7.27 0.65 -14.45
N GLU A 93 -7.68 1.38 -13.41
CA GLU A 93 -8.21 2.74 -13.52
C GLU A 93 -7.44 3.69 -12.61
N LEU A 94 -7.31 4.95 -13.03
CA LEU A 94 -6.71 6.00 -12.20
C LEU A 94 -7.63 6.31 -11.01
N TYR A 95 -7.11 6.15 -9.80
CA TYR A 95 -7.83 6.52 -8.58
C TYR A 95 -7.48 7.94 -8.14
N PHE A 96 -6.19 8.26 -8.06
CA PHE A 96 -5.68 9.55 -7.63
C PHE A 96 -4.39 9.93 -8.38
N ASP A 97 -4.35 11.13 -8.97
CA ASP A 97 -3.18 11.67 -9.66
C ASP A 97 -2.27 12.36 -8.64
N TRP A 98 -1.24 11.64 -8.19
CA TRP A 98 -0.39 12.12 -7.10
C TRP A 98 0.52 13.26 -7.56
N SER A 99 1.10 13.15 -8.76
CA SER A 99 2.02 14.17 -9.28
C SER A 99 1.37 15.52 -9.51
N THR A 100 0.08 15.58 -9.87
CA THR A 100 -0.64 16.85 -10.03
C THR A 100 -0.72 17.65 -8.72
N HIS A 101 -0.72 16.98 -7.56
CA HIS A 101 -0.85 17.64 -6.25
C HIS A 101 0.48 17.75 -5.49
N PHE A 102 1.37 16.77 -5.66
CA PHE A 102 2.59 16.63 -4.86
C PHE A 102 3.87 16.54 -5.70
N GLY A 103 3.77 16.76 -7.01
CA GLY A 103 4.92 16.80 -7.92
C GLY A 103 5.72 15.49 -7.94
N THR A 104 6.98 15.57 -7.51
CA THR A 104 7.94 14.46 -7.54
C THR A 104 8.08 13.73 -6.20
N TYR A 105 7.33 14.12 -5.16
CA TYR A 105 7.34 13.37 -3.90
C TYR A 105 6.80 11.96 -4.10
N ASP A 106 7.36 11.00 -3.38
CA ASP A 106 7.11 9.58 -3.61
C ASP A 106 5.89 9.07 -2.84
N ILE A 107 5.23 8.09 -3.44
CA ILE A 107 4.28 7.22 -2.76
C ILE A 107 5.09 6.06 -2.18
N LEU A 108 5.12 5.93 -0.85
CA LEU A 108 5.94 4.93 -0.17
C LEU A 108 5.12 3.81 0.46
N SER A 109 3.88 4.10 0.86
CA SER A 109 2.95 3.10 1.39
C SER A 109 1.51 3.59 1.29
N ILE A 110 0.56 2.66 1.29
CA ILE A 110 -0.87 2.94 1.27
C ILE A 110 -1.55 2.07 2.32
N THR A 111 -2.48 2.64 3.09
CA THR A 111 -3.42 1.88 3.92
C THR A 111 -4.76 2.60 4.02
N PHE A 112 -5.77 1.96 4.60
CA PHE A 112 -7.12 2.53 4.71
C PHE A 112 -7.64 2.48 6.15
N ASP A 113 -8.40 3.50 6.55
CA ASP A 113 -9.32 3.36 7.67
C ASP A 113 -10.63 2.69 7.24
N ILE A 114 -11.47 2.36 8.22
CA ILE A 114 -12.76 1.69 8.03
C ILE A 114 -13.76 2.49 7.18
N ASP A 115 -13.60 3.82 7.12
CA ASP A 115 -14.49 4.72 6.37
C ASP A 115 -14.03 4.89 4.92
N GLY A 116 -12.89 4.29 4.56
CA GLY A 116 -12.32 4.33 3.22
C GLY A 116 -11.41 5.51 2.95
N ASN A 117 -10.97 6.25 3.98
CA ASN A 117 -9.90 7.23 3.79
C ASN A 117 -8.58 6.48 3.58
N MET A 118 -7.88 6.83 2.52
CA MET A 118 -6.58 6.28 2.17
C MET A 118 -5.48 7.11 2.82
N TYR A 119 -4.62 6.48 3.61
CA TYR A 119 -3.44 7.10 4.21
C TYR A 119 -2.24 6.73 3.37
N VAL A 120 -1.59 7.74 2.80
CA VAL A 120 -0.44 7.60 1.92
C VAL A 120 0.80 8.08 2.65
N GLY A 121 1.74 7.15 2.88
CA GLY A 121 3.07 7.49 3.36
C GLY A 121 3.92 8.09 2.25
N THR A 122 4.62 9.18 2.54
CA THR A 122 5.40 9.92 1.53
C THR A 122 6.67 10.56 2.11
N ASN A 123 7.52 11.07 1.24
CA ASN A 123 8.65 11.95 1.56
C ASN A 123 8.33 13.46 1.37
N ALA A 124 7.07 13.81 1.09
CA ALA A 124 6.60 15.21 1.11
C ALA A 124 6.70 15.85 2.51
N PRO A 125 6.72 17.19 2.63
CA PRO A 125 6.77 17.88 3.93
C PRO A 125 5.67 17.44 4.90
N ASP A 126 4.44 17.25 4.39
CA ASP A 126 3.37 16.57 5.11
C ASP A 126 3.59 15.06 5.00
N ALA A 127 4.18 14.48 6.04
CA ALA A 127 4.70 13.11 6.02
C ALA A 127 3.65 12.02 5.71
N ILE A 128 2.35 12.32 5.91
CA ILE A 128 1.23 11.44 5.59
C ILE A 128 0.10 12.28 5.00
N ILE A 129 -0.36 11.88 3.81
CA ILE A 129 -1.52 12.48 3.14
C ILE A 129 -2.71 11.54 3.30
N ILE A 130 -3.86 12.09 3.69
CA ILE A 130 -5.15 11.39 3.70
C ILE A 130 -5.87 11.75 2.41
N VAL A 131 -6.09 10.77 1.53
CA VAL A 131 -6.96 10.90 0.35
C VAL A 131 -8.33 10.36 0.72
N HIS A 132 -9.35 11.21 0.64
CA HIS A 132 -10.72 10.87 0.98
C HIS A 132 -11.42 10.13 -0.17
N PRO A 133 -12.53 9.39 0.07
CA PRO A 133 -13.24 8.65 -0.97
C PRO A 133 -13.68 9.49 -2.19
N GLU A 134 -13.98 10.78 -1.95
CA GLU A 134 -14.31 11.79 -2.96
C GLU A 134 -13.10 12.34 -3.72
N LYS A 135 -11.89 11.82 -3.43
CA LYS A 135 -10.60 12.20 -4.03
C LYS A 135 -10.13 13.61 -3.68
N THR A 136 -10.68 14.21 -2.63
CA THR A 136 -10.06 15.35 -1.93
C THR A 136 -8.95 14.83 -1.01
N TYR A 137 -8.13 15.72 -0.46
CA TYR A 137 -7.05 15.31 0.44
C TYR A 137 -6.78 16.32 1.57
N THR A 138 -6.24 15.80 2.68
CA THR A 138 -5.77 16.58 3.82
C THR A 138 -4.50 15.96 4.42
N PRO A 139 -3.58 16.73 5.03
CA PRO A 139 -2.44 16.16 5.75
C PRO A 139 -2.86 15.62 7.11
N LEU A 140 -2.29 14.48 7.53
CA LEU A 140 -2.47 13.96 8.89
C LEU A 140 -1.51 14.67 9.85
N TYR A 141 -2.06 15.49 10.75
CA TYR A 141 -1.29 16.25 11.76
C TYR A 141 -0.14 17.07 11.15
N PRO A 142 -0.44 18.08 10.31
CA PRO A 142 0.57 18.86 9.61
C PRO A 142 1.58 19.49 10.59
N GLY A 143 2.86 19.35 10.28
CA GLY A 143 3.98 19.86 11.09
C GLY A 143 4.33 19.03 12.34
N VAL A 144 3.55 18.00 12.69
CA VAL A 144 3.84 17.15 13.86
C VAL A 144 4.67 15.93 13.46
N LEU A 145 4.37 15.34 12.30
CA LEU A 145 5.10 14.19 11.77
C LEU A 145 6.12 14.65 10.73
N GLU A 146 7.38 14.24 10.92
CA GLU A 146 8.44 14.51 9.94
C GLU A 146 8.53 13.39 8.88
N PRO A 147 8.80 13.72 7.61
CA PRO A 147 9.05 12.74 6.57
C PRO A 147 10.42 12.03 6.75
N GLN A 148 10.64 10.89 6.09
CA GLN A 148 9.72 10.19 5.19
C GLN A 148 8.98 9.08 5.92
N THR A 149 7.68 8.95 5.64
CA THR A 149 6.86 7.83 6.11
C THR A 149 7.01 6.66 5.15
N TYR A 150 7.83 5.69 5.51
CA TYR A 150 8.17 4.58 4.62
C TYR A 150 7.09 3.50 4.60
N THR A 151 6.54 3.12 5.76
CA THR A 151 5.41 2.18 5.82
C THR A 151 4.41 2.56 6.91
N LEU A 152 3.15 2.26 6.63
CA LEU A 152 2.00 2.50 7.48
C LEU A 152 1.29 1.17 7.76
N CYS A 153 0.98 0.91 9.02
CA CYS A 153 0.24 -0.28 9.40
C CYS A 153 -0.76 0.03 10.52
N TRP A 154 -2.02 -0.27 10.30
CA TRP A 154 -3.01 -0.27 11.38
C TRP A 154 -2.73 -1.42 12.34
N GLY A 155 -2.58 -1.08 13.61
CA GLY A 155 -2.55 -2.06 14.67
C GLY A 155 -3.96 -2.35 15.19
N ASN A 156 -4.01 -2.94 16.38
CA ASN A 156 -5.28 -3.14 17.07
C ASN A 156 -5.88 -1.80 17.51
N ARG A 157 -7.22 -1.73 17.53
CA ARG A 157 -8.01 -0.54 17.96
C ARG A 157 -7.77 0.67 17.05
N GLU A 158 -7.41 1.82 17.64
CA GLU A 158 -7.36 3.14 17.01
C GLU A 158 -5.93 3.63 16.72
N TYR A 159 -4.97 2.68 16.59
CA TYR A 159 -3.57 3.03 16.43
C TYR A 159 -3.06 2.76 15.03
N LEU A 160 -2.48 3.81 14.42
CA LEU A 160 -1.67 3.71 13.22
C LEU A 160 -0.19 3.68 13.60
N TYR A 161 0.54 2.69 13.10
CA TYR A 161 1.98 2.58 13.28
C TYR A 161 2.68 3.08 12.03
N VAL A 162 3.69 3.92 12.23
CA VAL A 162 4.42 4.62 11.19
C VAL A 162 5.89 4.26 11.32
N ASN A 163 6.48 3.76 10.23
CA ASN A 163 7.93 3.64 10.14
C ASN A 163 8.48 4.90 9.48
N ARG A 164 9.12 5.76 10.28
CA ARG A 164 9.85 6.93 9.79
C ARG A 164 11.27 6.54 9.44
N ARG A 165 11.58 6.55 8.15
CA ARG A 165 12.94 6.34 7.63
C ARG A 165 13.67 7.67 7.55
N SER A 166 14.97 7.66 7.81
CA SER A 166 15.86 8.80 7.64
C SER A 166 17.30 8.29 7.49
N ASP A 167 18.12 9.01 6.74
CA ASP A 167 19.56 8.72 6.70
C ASP A 167 20.26 9.14 8.00
N ASP A 168 19.69 10.10 8.73
CA ASP A 168 20.08 10.44 10.09
C ASP A 168 19.54 9.38 11.06
N PRO A 169 20.40 8.53 11.67
CA PRO A 169 19.96 7.49 12.59
C PRO A 169 19.24 8.06 13.82
N SER A 170 19.58 9.30 14.23
CA SER A 170 18.93 9.97 15.36
C SER A 170 17.47 10.30 15.08
N LYS A 171 17.04 10.29 13.81
CA LYS A 171 15.65 10.53 13.39
C LYS A 171 14.88 9.27 13.02
N LYS A 172 15.49 8.09 12.90
CA LYS A 172 14.75 6.84 12.63
C LYS A 172 13.82 6.49 13.78
N ARG A 173 12.51 6.31 13.54
CA ARG A 173 11.52 6.01 14.59
C ARG A 173 10.44 5.07 14.09
N ILE A 174 9.95 4.22 14.98
CA ILE A 174 8.59 3.66 14.87
C ILE A 174 7.70 4.53 15.74
N ILE A 175 6.68 5.12 15.14
CA ILE A 175 5.75 6.04 15.82
C ILE A 175 4.40 5.36 15.90
N ARG A 176 3.79 5.39 17.09
CA ARG A 176 2.41 4.96 17.30
C ARG A 176 1.54 6.20 17.41
N VAL A 177 0.64 6.38 16.46
CA VAL A 177 -0.28 7.53 16.39
C VAL A 177 -1.66 7.08 16.90
N ASN A 178 -2.22 7.81 17.86
CA ASN A 178 -3.63 7.61 18.25
C ASN A 178 -4.51 8.35 17.24
N MET A 179 -5.40 7.62 16.57
CA MET A 179 -6.25 8.13 15.51
C MET A 179 -7.63 8.57 16.02
N LEU A 180 -7.77 8.79 17.33
CA LEU A 180 -8.92 9.44 17.99
C LEU A 180 -10.27 8.81 17.60
N GLY A 181 -10.41 7.51 17.81
CA GLY A 181 -11.61 6.74 17.50
C GLY A 181 -11.65 6.15 16.08
N LYS A 182 -10.73 6.53 15.18
CA LYS A 182 -10.63 5.91 13.84
C LYS A 182 -9.94 4.56 13.90
N ARG A 183 -10.49 3.58 13.19
CA ARG A 183 -9.97 2.21 13.11
C ARG A 183 -9.50 1.90 11.70
N GLY A 184 -8.50 1.03 11.59
CA GLY A 184 -8.07 0.49 10.30
C GLY A 184 -9.15 -0.32 9.60
N ALA A 185 -9.08 -0.34 8.27
CA ALA A 185 -9.89 -1.20 7.43
C ALA A 185 -9.68 -2.69 7.76
N PRO A 186 -10.66 -3.57 7.48
CA PRO A 186 -10.48 -5.01 7.54
C PRO A 186 -9.28 -5.45 6.71
N TYR A 187 -8.55 -6.44 7.19
CA TYR A 187 -7.31 -6.92 6.59
C TYR A 187 -7.35 -8.44 6.44
N TYR A 188 -7.34 -8.93 5.21
CA TYR A 188 -7.48 -10.36 4.92
C TYR A 188 -6.23 -11.18 5.30
N GLY A 189 -5.06 -10.55 5.39
CA GLY A 189 -3.82 -11.22 5.79
C GLY A 189 -3.69 -11.50 7.29
N ARG A 190 -4.67 -11.11 8.11
CA ARG A 190 -4.76 -11.49 9.53
C ARG A 190 -6.01 -12.33 9.70
N GLN A 191 -5.85 -13.60 10.05
CA GLN A 191 -6.97 -14.38 10.56
C GLN A 191 -7.42 -13.78 11.90
N LEU A 192 -8.73 -13.62 12.07
CA LEU A 192 -9.35 -13.22 13.35
C LEU A 192 -9.33 -14.37 14.35
#